data_AF-A0A401GM80-F1
#
_entry.id   AF-A0A401GM80-F1
#
_cell.length_a   1.000
_cell.length_b   1.000
_cell.length_c   1.000
_cell.angle_alpha   90.00
_cell.angle_beta   90.00
_cell.angle_gamma   90.00
#
_symmetry.space_group_name_H-M   'P 1'
#
loop_
_entity.id
_entity.type
_entity.pdbx_description
1 polymer ?
#
loop_
_entity_poly.entity_id
_entity_poly.type
_entity_poly.pdbx_seq_one_letter_code
_entity_poly.pdbx_strand_id
1 'polypeptide(L)'
;MQVSPRSSSRSTQPHAAHHPSQSNHNNHRDPSAPQPIPPNNFVSQRSDTAYSVATGAIGGGYGPYSYNPSSVTNGASRFSAAPSEASVTTGDKTNSHLMSASVAPYPYLWDNKDSDVDDPLHDPDPVRDAKEARTCTIFSARGWLNLSALTITVLALLTLFAGYPIIRYYAYPPPYTPGFNIGGINSSGQIPNLPGLPTLIDKDTPRDAYSHVASDGSTYSLMFSDEFETDGRTFWPGDDPYWEAVDLDYWPTADLEWYSPDAITTANGKLVITISEVENHSKNFRSGMLQSWNKICFTTGYIEMSISLPGAPTAPGFWPAAWTMGNLGRAGYGATTEGMWPYTYAACDVGTFPNQTSQSGVPAAAATGGPGGGPISYQPGQKLSACSCPGSDHPGPSVNVGRGVPEVDVIEAQIDPVGFRAEASQSMQVAPYNSQYEFANDSTSTPIYNETGTFFNSYKGGIYQQAVSAVTYINGSNYNDAGYAKYAYEWYSNPDNREAGYITWFADGQQTWKVTPATLGPDSITQISGRLIPEEPMYMVLNLGMAPSFEAQDFEHLVFPSQMFIDYVRVYQRSDVSNGLTCDPPRYPTADYIERHLNAYTNPNLTTWAQAGYQFPLNSKYNGCS
;
A
#
# COMPACT_ATOMS: atom_id res chain seq x y z
N MET A 1 7.42 -48.36 59.26
CA MET A 1 8.19 -47.27 59.90
C MET A 1 7.45 -45.97 59.55
N GLN A 2 6.89 -45.20 60.51
CA GLN A 2 7.55 -44.32 61.48
C GLN A 2 8.34 -43.19 60.77
N VAL A 3 8.16 -41.88 61.03
CA VAL A 3 7.44 -41.12 62.08
C VAL A 3 6.85 -39.80 61.52
N SER A 4 5.77 -39.28 62.14
CA SER A 4 5.28 -37.88 62.08
C SER A 4 5.24 -37.35 63.52
N PRO A 5 5.41 -36.04 63.85
CA PRO A 5 4.23 -35.13 63.91
C PRO A 5 4.46 -33.58 63.85
N ARG A 6 3.37 -32.83 63.53
CA ARG A 6 2.75 -31.62 64.18
C ARG A 6 3.65 -30.45 64.69
N SER A 7 3.21 -29.17 64.70
CA SER A 7 1.91 -28.66 65.23
C SER A 7 1.48 -27.23 64.82
N SER A 8 0.16 -26.95 64.97
CA SER A 8 -0.60 -25.70 65.28
C SER A 8 0.00 -24.29 65.04
N SER A 9 -0.64 -23.27 64.45
CA SER A 9 -2.06 -22.79 64.36
C SER A 9 -2.59 -21.87 65.49
N ARG A 10 -3.32 -20.80 65.06
CA ARG A 10 -3.99 -19.68 65.80
C ARG A 10 -3.07 -18.54 66.29
N SER A 11 -3.35 -17.22 66.18
CA SER A 11 -4.52 -16.35 65.89
C SER A 11 -4.88 -15.46 67.09
N THR A 12 -4.65 -14.14 67.01
CA THR A 12 -5.59 -13.04 67.41
C THR A 12 -5.04 -11.64 67.07
N GLN A 13 -5.92 -10.76 66.57
CA GLN A 13 -5.75 -9.30 66.39
C GLN A 13 -6.15 -8.53 67.70
N PRO A 14 -6.42 -7.18 67.69
CA PRO A 14 -5.61 -6.01 67.29
C PRO A 14 -5.57 -4.92 68.40
N HIS A 15 -4.86 -3.80 68.22
CA HIS A 15 -5.20 -2.53 68.91
C HIS A 15 -4.87 -1.25 68.12
N ALA A 16 -5.78 -0.28 68.20
CA ALA A 16 -5.74 1.11 67.71
C ALA A 16 -5.22 2.06 68.83
N ALA A 17 -5.05 3.40 68.75
CA ALA A 17 -5.01 4.44 67.71
C ALA A 17 -4.52 5.79 68.32
N HIS A 18 -4.26 6.80 67.47
CA HIS A 18 -4.36 8.27 67.70
C HIS A 18 -3.48 9.06 68.73
N HIS A 19 -2.71 10.03 68.17
CA HIS A 19 -2.60 11.48 68.53
C HIS A 19 -2.10 11.91 69.95
N PRO A 20 -1.76 13.20 70.23
CA PRO A 20 -1.95 14.45 69.45
C PRO A 20 -0.68 15.34 69.26
N SER A 21 -0.86 16.66 69.10
CA SER A 21 0.05 17.64 68.46
C SER A 21 0.36 18.91 69.31
N GLN A 22 1.13 19.84 68.72
CA GLN A 22 1.46 21.23 69.17
C GLN A 22 2.54 21.34 70.27
N SER A 23 3.29 22.44 70.46
CA SER A 23 3.12 23.87 70.08
C SER A 23 4.52 24.58 70.08
N ASN A 24 4.79 25.85 69.73
CA ASN A 24 4.05 26.99 69.13
C ASN A 24 5.06 28.13 68.81
N HIS A 25 4.83 29.01 67.82
CA HIS A 25 5.15 30.46 67.95
C HIS A 25 4.48 31.35 66.88
N ASN A 26 4.02 32.53 67.33
CA ASN A 26 3.22 33.54 66.60
C ASN A 26 4.15 34.57 65.89
N ASN A 27 3.74 35.53 65.04
CA ASN A 27 2.58 36.43 65.17
C ASN A 27 2.23 37.25 63.89
N HIS A 28 0.93 37.49 63.68
CA HIS A 28 0.20 38.53 62.90
C HIS A 28 0.87 39.40 61.79
N ARG A 29 0.23 39.44 60.60
CA ARG A 29 -0.75 40.50 60.19
C ARG A 29 -1.41 40.22 58.82
N ASP A 30 -2.74 40.30 58.79
CA ASP A 30 -3.61 40.49 57.61
C ASP A 30 -3.84 42.02 57.38
N PRO A 31 -4.51 42.54 56.30
CA PRO A 31 -5.41 41.85 55.35
C PRO A 31 -5.28 42.21 53.84
N SER A 32 -6.15 41.60 53.04
CA SER A 32 -6.88 42.12 51.84
C SER A 32 -6.69 41.35 50.51
N ALA A 33 -7.80 41.23 49.77
CA ALA A 33 -7.98 40.28 48.67
C ALA A 33 -7.53 40.82 47.29
N PRO A 34 -7.17 39.94 46.32
CA PRO A 34 -6.98 40.34 44.93
C PRO A 34 -8.31 40.51 44.19
N GLN A 35 -8.48 41.66 43.52
CA GLN A 35 -9.52 41.91 42.52
C GLN A 35 -9.12 41.31 41.13
N PRO A 36 -10.08 41.09 40.20
CA PRO A 36 -9.82 40.36 38.96
C PRO A 36 -9.07 41.18 37.90
N ILE A 37 -8.31 40.47 37.07
CA ILE A 37 -7.56 41.01 35.92
C ILE A 37 -8.49 41.00 34.67
N PRO A 38 -8.49 42.04 33.81
CA PRO A 38 -9.56 42.28 32.84
C PRO A 38 -9.52 41.38 31.60
N PRO A 39 -10.64 41.28 30.85
CA PRO A 39 -10.71 40.49 29.62
C PRO A 39 -10.00 41.20 28.47
N ASN A 40 -9.06 40.51 27.81
CA ASN A 40 -8.52 40.94 26.52
C ASN A 40 -9.25 40.22 25.38
N ASN A 41 -9.67 40.99 24.39
CA ASN A 41 -10.54 40.54 23.31
C ASN A 41 -9.82 39.61 22.31
N PHE A 42 -10.60 38.70 21.74
CA PHE A 42 -10.24 37.88 20.59
C PHE A 42 -9.81 38.72 19.39
N VAL A 43 -8.62 38.43 18.83
CA VAL A 43 -8.30 38.71 17.42
C VAL A 43 -7.57 37.49 16.83
N SER A 44 -8.35 36.61 16.20
CA SER A 44 -7.96 35.66 15.15
C SER A 44 -6.50 35.12 15.13
N GLN A 45 -6.19 34.13 15.98
CA GLN A 45 -5.16 33.14 15.62
C GLN A 45 -5.78 32.13 14.63
N ARG A 46 -5.29 32.14 13.38
CA ARG A 46 -5.73 31.21 12.31
C ARG A 46 -4.58 30.40 11.70
N SER A 47 -3.49 30.26 12.46
CA SER A 47 -2.22 29.67 12.01
C SER A 47 -1.72 28.49 12.87
N ASP A 48 -2.27 28.27 14.07
CA ASP A 48 -1.83 27.20 14.98
C ASP A 48 -2.30 25.80 14.55
N THR A 49 -3.45 25.73 13.85
CA THR A 49 -4.01 24.47 13.36
C THR A 49 -3.16 23.87 12.24
N ALA A 50 -2.63 24.70 11.34
CA ALA A 50 -1.77 24.23 10.25
C ALA A 50 -0.43 23.69 10.77
N TYR A 51 0.16 24.36 11.77
CA TYR A 51 1.39 23.90 12.42
C TYR A 51 1.18 22.60 13.23
N SER A 52 0.03 22.46 13.87
CA SER A 52 -0.35 21.24 14.63
C SER A 52 -0.70 20.03 13.74
N VAL A 53 -1.10 20.27 12.48
CA VAL A 53 -1.27 19.24 11.45
C VAL A 53 0.09 18.85 10.84
N ALA A 54 0.93 19.82 10.49
CA ALA A 54 2.27 19.57 9.95
C ALA A 54 3.24 18.89 10.94
N THR A 55 2.93 18.87 12.23
CA THR A 55 3.72 18.21 13.29
C THR A 55 3.06 16.94 13.84
N GLY A 56 1.96 16.46 13.23
CA GLY A 56 1.27 15.22 13.63
C GLY A 56 0.52 15.26 14.97
N ALA A 57 0.68 16.33 15.75
CA ALA A 57 0.10 16.48 17.10
C ALA A 57 -1.43 16.48 17.14
N ILE A 58 -2.09 16.83 16.02
CA ILE A 58 -3.53 16.64 15.82
C ILE A 58 -3.73 15.93 14.48
N GLY A 59 -3.76 14.59 14.52
CA GLY A 59 -3.96 13.74 13.35
C GLY A 59 -3.52 12.28 13.56
N GLY A 60 -2.44 12.05 14.31
CA GLY A 60 -1.84 10.72 14.53
C GLY A 60 -2.61 9.77 15.45
N GLY A 61 -3.94 9.64 15.28
CA GLY A 61 -4.81 8.75 16.07
C GLY A 61 -5.21 7.44 15.39
N TYR A 62 -4.80 7.24 14.14
CA TYR A 62 -5.15 6.07 13.33
C TYR A 62 -3.91 5.57 12.58
N GLY A 63 -3.45 4.38 12.95
CA GLY A 63 -2.25 3.75 12.42
C GLY A 63 -1.79 2.58 13.31
N PRO A 64 -1.10 1.55 12.79
CA PRO A 64 -0.81 0.35 13.58
C PRO A 64 0.26 0.56 14.66
N TYR A 65 1.09 1.59 14.54
CA TYR A 65 2.23 1.86 15.42
C TYR A 65 2.14 3.29 15.98
N SER A 66 1.72 3.43 17.23
CA SER A 66 1.68 4.71 17.94
C SER A 66 2.55 4.66 19.20
N TYR A 67 3.82 5.03 19.07
CA TYR A 67 4.75 5.19 20.21
C TYR A 67 5.10 6.67 20.42
N ASN A 68 5.22 7.09 21.68
CA ASN A 68 5.41 8.51 22.05
C ASN A 68 6.56 8.67 23.05
N PRO A 69 7.73 9.17 22.61
CA PRO A 69 8.77 9.70 23.48
C PRO A 69 8.79 11.23 23.44
N SER A 70 8.29 11.86 24.49
CA SER A 70 8.32 13.32 24.64
C SER A 70 9.74 13.86 24.93
N SER A 71 10.29 14.72 24.05
CA SER A 71 11.28 15.72 24.48
C SER A 71 11.33 16.94 23.55
N VAL A 72 11.80 18.08 24.09
CA VAL A 72 11.79 19.40 23.45
C VAL A 72 13.19 19.79 22.99
N THR A 73 13.35 20.23 21.74
CA THR A 73 14.50 21.04 21.31
C THR A 73 14.11 22.12 20.29
N ASN A 74 14.56 23.35 20.54
CA ASN A 74 14.46 24.47 19.60
C ASN A 74 15.62 24.42 18.60
N GLY A 75 15.33 24.43 17.30
CA GLY A 75 16.32 24.57 16.23
C GLY A 75 15.76 25.38 15.05
N ALA A 76 16.18 26.63 14.90
CA ALA A 76 15.69 27.50 13.83
C ALA A 76 16.45 27.27 12.52
N SER A 77 15.78 26.69 11.51
CA SER A 77 16.32 26.63 10.14
C SER A 77 16.27 28.00 9.46
N ARG A 78 17.32 28.30 8.70
CA ARG A 78 17.45 29.53 7.90
C ARG A 78 17.83 29.17 6.47
N PHE A 79 16.84 29.05 5.58
CA PHE A 79 17.10 29.13 4.14
C PHE A 79 16.10 30.07 3.46
N SER A 80 16.64 30.94 2.62
CA SER A 80 15.95 32.06 2.02
C SER A 80 15.42 31.68 0.64
N ALA A 81 14.15 31.99 0.37
CA ALA A 81 13.65 31.95 -1.00
C ALA A 81 14.34 33.02 -1.87
N ALA A 82 14.69 32.65 -3.10
CA ALA A 82 15.09 33.57 -4.15
C ALA A 82 14.16 33.37 -5.36
N PRO A 83 13.39 34.39 -5.80
CA PRO A 83 12.54 34.29 -6.98
C PRO A 83 13.37 34.41 -8.26
N SER A 84 13.01 33.65 -9.28
CA SER A 84 13.62 33.70 -10.61
C SER A 84 12.97 34.78 -11.50
N GLU A 85 13.79 35.63 -12.11
CA GLU A 85 13.33 36.64 -13.08
C GLU A 85 13.55 36.22 -14.54
N ALA A 86 12.61 36.67 -15.38
CA ALA A 86 12.75 37.13 -16.76
C ALA A 86 13.51 36.29 -17.81
N SER A 87 12.72 35.84 -18.80
CA SER A 87 13.18 35.48 -20.15
C SER A 87 13.95 36.63 -20.83
N VAL A 88 15.09 36.30 -21.46
CA VAL A 88 15.77 37.17 -22.44
C VAL A 88 16.01 36.40 -23.74
N THR A 89 15.54 36.96 -24.84
CA THR A 89 15.70 36.43 -26.20
C THR A 89 17.07 36.79 -26.77
N THR A 90 17.81 35.80 -27.28
CA THR A 90 19.04 36.01 -28.06
C THR A 90 18.71 36.18 -29.54
N GLY A 91 18.95 37.39 -30.06
CA GLY A 91 18.90 37.68 -31.49
C GLY A 91 20.30 37.95 -32.03
N ASP A 92 20.85 37.03 -32.82
CA ASP A 92 22.17 37.19 -33.41
C ASP A 92 22.20 38.31 -34.46
N LYS A 93 23.20 39.19 -34.34
CA LYS A 93 23.67 40.03 -35.44
C LYS A 93 25.17 39.91 -35.58
N THR A 94 25.57 39.32 -36.70
CA THR A 94 26.94 39.23 -37.19
C THR A 94 27.61 40.60 -37.30
N ASN A 95 28.89 40.68 -36.96
CA ASN A 95 29.80 41.49 -37.77
C ASN A 95 31.19 40.85 -37.88
N SER A 96 31.75 40.90 -39.09
CA SER A 96 32.81 40.00 -39.54
C SER A 96 34.17 40.68 -39.65
N HIS A 97 35.24 40.01 -39.22
CA HIS A 97 36.57 40.17 -39.80
C HIS A 97 37.40 38.88 -39.63
N LEU A 98 37.75 38.22 -40.73
CA LEU A 98 39.12 37.73 -41.01
C LEU A 98 39.22 36.99 -42.38
N MET A 99 40.16 37.49 -43.19
CA MET A 99 40.97 36.82 -44.23
C MET A 99 40.34 36.18 -45.48
N SER A 100 41.04 36.48 -46.58
CA SER A 100 40.82 36.01 -47.95
C SER A 100 41.34 34.58 -48.16
N ALA A 101 40.57 33.79 -48.92
CA ALA A 101 41.08 32.66 -49.68
C ALA A 101 40.43 32.68 -51.08
N SER A 102 41.26 32.82 -52.12
CA SER A 102 40.79 32.93 -53.51
C SER A 102 40.49 31.56 -54.11
N VAL A 103 39.23 31.31 -54.46
CA VAL A 103 38.81 30.22 -55.36
C VAL A 103 37.96 30.82 -56.47
N ALA A 104 38.40 30.69 -57.72
CA ALA A 104 37.67 31.20 -58.88
C ALA A 104 36.64 30.17 -59.38
N PRO A 105 35.34 30.48 -59.45
CA PRO A 105 34.34 29.64 -60.09
C PRO A 105 34.27 29.88 -61.61
N TYR A 106 33.83 28.86 -62.33
CA TYR A 106 33.87 28.78 -63.80
C TYR A 106 32.83 29.67 -64.51
N PRO A 107 33.14 30.27 -65.68
CA PRO A 107 32.31 31.29 -66.32
C PRO A 107 31.28 30.71 -67.32
N TYR A 108 30.30 29.94 -66.84
CA TYR A 108 29.21 29.41 -67.69
C TYR A 108 27.92 29.06 -66.91
N LEU A 109 27.49 29.93 -65.99
CA LEU A 109 26.22 29.77 -65.26
C LEU A 109 25.36 31.04 -65.13
N TRP A 110 25.67 32.09 -65.91
CA TRP A 110 24.98 33.38 -65.87
C TRP A 110 24.84 33.94 -67.30
N ASP A 111 24.16 33.19 -68.16
CA ASP A 111 23.75 33.69 -69.48
C ASP A 111 22.43 34.47 -69.34
N ASN A 112 22.54 35.75 -68.97
CA ASN A 112 21.41 36.64 -68.72
C ASN A 112 20.75 37.12 -70.05
N LYS A 113 20.54 36.22 -71.02
CA LYS A 113 19.99 36.54 -72.35
C LYS A 113 18.83 35.68 -72.81
N ASP A 114 18.66 34.48 -72.28
CA ASP A 114 17.41 33.74 -72.42
C ASP A 114 16.59 33.92 -71.13
N SER A 115 15.36 34.39 -71.28
CA SER A 115 14.39 34.44 -70.17
C SER A 115 14.02 33.02 -69.77
N ASP A 116 14.11 32.71 -68.49
CA ASP A 116 13.84 31.37 -67.99
C ASP A 116 12.32 31.07 -68.05
N VAL A 117 11.94 29.79 -68.10
CA VAL A 117 10.56 29.40 -68.45
C VAL A 117 9.53 29.87 -67.42
N ASP A 118 9.99 30.14 -66.19
CA ASP A 118 9.20 30.63 -65.05
C ASP A 118 9.24 32.16 -64.86
N ASP A 119 9.98 32.92 -65.67
CA ASP A 119 10.00 34.40 -65.61
C ASP A 119 8.60 35.06 -65.67
N PRO A 120 7.61 34.57 -66.46
CA PRO A 120 6.25 35.13 -66.49
C PRO A 120 5.45 35.04 -65.17
N LEU A 121 5.96 34.27 -64.20
CA LEU A 121 5.43 34.14 -62.84
C LEU A 121 6.10 35.12 -61.87
N HIS A 122 7.31 35.59 -62.18
CA HIS A 122 8.14 36.42 -61.30
C HIS A 122 8.29 37.89 -61.74
N ASP A 123 7.89 38.23 -62.98
CA ASP A 123 7.80 39.62 -63.44
C ASP A 123 6.36 40.19 -63.21
N PRO A 124 6.14 41.15 -62.29
CA PRO A 124 4.82 41.69 -61.99
C PRO A 124 4.36 42.69 -63.06
N ASP A 125 3.42 42.28 -63.92
CA ASP A 125 2.78 43.15 -64.90
C ASP A 125 1.70 44.02 -64.22
N PRO A 126 1.92 45.34 -64.02
CA PRO A 126 0.98 46.21 -63.32
C PRO A 126 -0.34 46.43 -64.08
N VAL A 127 -0.45 46.05 -65.36
CA VAL A 127 -1.68 46.12 -66.16
C VAL A 127 -2.49 44.83 -66.04
N ARG A 128 -1.83 43.65 -66.05
CA ARG A 128 -2.47 42.35 -65.76
C ARG A 128 -2.94 42.29 -64.31
N ASP A 129 -2.06 42.64 -63.37
CA ASP A 129 -2.32 42.50 -61.95
C ASP A 129 -3.38 43.51 -61.47
N ALA A 130 -3.42 44.71 -62.05
CA ALA A 130 -4.52 45.66 -61.83
C ALA A 130 -5.88 45.21 -62.43
N LYS A 131 -5.88 44.22 -63.32
CA LYS A 131 -7.09 43.62 -63.91
C LYS A 131 -7.59 42.44 -63.05
N GLU A 132 -6.69 41.59 -62.57
CA GLU A 132 -6.95 40.52 -61.59
C GLU A 132 -7.44 41.10 -60.25
N ALA A 133 -6.74 42.11 -59.69
CA ALA A 133 -7.06 42.73 -58.41
C ALA A 133 -8.41 43.48 -58.37
N ARG A 134 -9.03 43.70 -59.53
CA ARG A 134 -10.36 44.35 -59.66
C ARG A 134 -11.53 43.37 -59.70
N THR A 135 -11.28 42.07 -59.67
CA THR A 135 -12.33 41.03 -59.71
C THR A 135 -12.36 40.17 -58.45
N CYS A 136 -12.94 40.70 -57.37
CA CYS A 136 -13.28 39.90 -56.18
C CYS A 136 -14.44 38.94 -56.50
N THR A 137 -14.13 37.82 -57.14
CA THR A 137 -15.10 36.78 -57.52
C THR A 137 -15.25 35.75 -56.40
N ILE A 138 -16.23 35.99 -55.53
CA ILE A 138 -16.66 35.06 -54.46
C ILE A 138 -17.08 33.66 -54.99
N PHE A 139 -17.31 33.53 -56.29
CA PHE A 139 -17.63 32.26 -56.96
C PHE A 139 -16.55 31.81 -57.96
N SER A 140 -15.27 31.97 -57.64
CA SER A 140 -14.18 31.36 -58.42
C SER A 140 -14.11 29.84 -58.19
N ALA A 141 -13.95 29.05 -59.25
CA ALA A 141 -13.85 27.59 -59.14
C ALA A 141 -12.65 27.16 -58.27
N ARG A 142 -11.55 27.92 -58.30
CA ARG A 142 -10.36 27.72 -57.45
C ARG A 142 -10.63 28.04 -55.98
N GLY A 143 -11.43 29.08 -55.70
CA GLY A 143 -11.88 29.40 -54.35
C GLY A 143 -12.77 28.30 -53.76
N TRP A 144 -13.72 27.79 -54.54
CA TRP A 144 -14.57 26.66 -54.14
C TRP A 144 -13.79 25.35 -53.96
N LEU A 145 -12.80 25.06 -54.82
CA LEU A 145 -11.89 23.93 -54.63
C LEU A 145 -11.10 24.04 -53.32
N ASN A 146 -10.47 25.19 -53.05
CA ASN A 146 -9.71 25.40 -51.82
C ASN A 146 -10.61 25.35 -50.57
N LEU A 147 -11.78 25.98 -50.60
CA LEU A 147 -12.74 25.96 -49.50
C LEU A 147 -13.26 24.54 -49.24
N SER A 148 -13.62 23.79 -50.29
CA SER A 148 -14.09 22.41 -50.15
C SER A 148 -13.00 21.47 -49.61
N ALA A 149 -11.74 21.60 -50.08
CA ALA A 149 -10.60 20.84 -49.55
C ALA A 149 -10.32 21.15 -48.09
N LEU A 150 -10.41 22.42 -47.69
CA LEU A 150 -10.27 22.84 -46.28
C LEU A 150 -11.42 22.29 -45.43
N THR A 151 -12.67 22.41 -45.90
CA THR A 151 -13.85 21.87 -45.20
C THR A 151 -13.79 20.35 -45.05
N ILE A 152 -13.38 19.61 -46.10
CA ILE A 152 -13.20 18.16 -46.04
C ILE A 152 -12.10 17.79 -45.05
N THR A 153 -10.96 18.50 -45.05
CA THR A 153 -9.86 18.25 -44.10
C THR A 153 -10.29 18.52 -42.65
N VAL A 154 -10.98 19.63 -42.39
CA VAL A 154 -11.50 19.97 -41.05
C VAL A 154 -12.56 18.96 -40.60
N LEU A 155 -13.49 18.56 -41.47
CA LEU A 155 -14.47 17.53 -41.16
C LEU A 155 -13.81 16.17 -40.93
N ALA A 156 -12.81 15.79 -41.71
CA ALA A 156 -12.07 14.54 -41.50
C ALA A 156 -11.33 14.53 -40.16
N LEU A 157 -10.69 15.64 -39.77
CA LEU A 157 -10.03 15.77 -38.47
C LEU A 157 -11.04 15.76 -37.31
N LEU A 158 -12.16 16.48 -37.43
CA LEU A 158 -13.24 16.44 -36.44
C LEU A 158 -13.86 15.04 -36.34
N THR A 159 -14.05 14.35 -37.47
CA THR A 159 -14.53 12.96 -37.49
C THR A 159 -13.49 11.99 -36.93
N LEU A 160 -12.18 12.24 -37.07
CA LEU A 160 -11.13 11.37 -36.51
C LEU A 160 -10.94 11.57 -35.00
N PHE A 161 -10.95 12.81 -34.51
CA PHE A 161 -10.60 13.14 -33.13
C PHE A 161 -11.79 13.35 -32.19
N ALA A 162 -12.97 13.69 -32.70
CA ALA A 162 -14.19 13.84 -31.90
C ALA A 162 -15.30 12.87 -32.32
N GLY A 163 -15.54 12.73 -33.64
CA GLY A 163 -16.56 11.84 -34.18
C GLY A 163 -16.28 10.37 -33.92
N TYR A 164 -15.05 9.90 -34.16
CA TYR A 164 -14.68 8.49 -34.04
C TYR A 164 -14.73 7.99 -32.59
N PRO A 165 -14.24 8.72 -31.56
CA PRO A 165 -14.49 8.34 -30.17
C PRO A 165 -15.98 8.20 -29.83
N ILE A 166 -16.81 9.16 -30.25
CA ILE A 166 -18.26 9.15 -29.97
C ILE A 166 -18.97 8.01 -30.72
N ILE A 167 -18.70 7.86 -32.02
CA ILE A 167 -19.27 6.78 -32.84
C ILE A 167 -18.80 5.42 -32.32
N ARG A 168 -17.53 5.29 -31.93
CA ARG A 168 -17.00 4.06 -31.33
C ARG A 168 -17.74 3.74 -30.04
N TYR A 169 -17.91 4.71 -29.13
CA TYR A 169 -18.62 4.54 -27.86
C TYR A 169 -20.08 4.07 -28.02
N TYR A 170 -20.81 4.57 -29.03
CA TYR A 170 -22.24 4.23 -29.23
C TYR A 170 -22.51 3.08 -30.22
N ALA A 171 -21.68 2.89 -31.26
CA ALA A 171 -21.86 1.84 -32.27
C ALA A 171 -21.13 0.54 -31.89
N TYR A 172 -20.06 0.66 -31.10
CA TYR A 172 -19.36 -0.44 -30.45
C TYR A 172 -19.30 -0.14 -28.95
N PRO A 173 -20.45 -0.16 -28.24
CA PRO A 173 -20.38 -0.23 -26.79
C PRO A 173 -19.40 -1.37 -26.48
N PRO A 174 -18.37 -1.14 -25.62
CA PRO A 174 -17.44 -2.20 -25.31
C PRO A 174 -18.27 -3.41 -24.88
N PRO A 175 -17.87 -4.65 -25.27
CA PRO A 175 -18.44 -5.79 -24.58
C PRO A 175 -18.33 -5.54 -23.08
N TYR A 176 -19.27 -6.07 -22.30
CA TYR A 176 -19.08 -6.16 -20.86
C TYR A 176 -17.96 -7.19 -20.63
N THR A 177 -16.72 -6.77 -20.92
CA THR A 177 -15.48 -7.28 -20.37
C THR A 177 -15.35 -6.58 -19.04
N PRO A 178 -15.83 -7.19 -17.94
CA PRO A 178 -15.33 -6.82 -16.64
C PRO A 178 -13.79 -6.86 -16.74
N GLY A 179 -13.11 -5.77 -16.37
CA GLY A 179 -11.65 -5.73 -16.22
C GLY A 179 -11.17 -6.54 -15.00
N PHE A 180 -11.87 -7.64 -14.72
CA PHE A 180 -11.79 -8.46 -13.52
C PHE A 180 -11.64 -9.92 -14.01
N ASN A 181 -10.59 -10.61 -13.56
CA ASN A 181 -10.11 -11.91 -14.09
C ASN A 181 -9.74 -11.88 -15.59
N ILE A 182 -8.54 -11.39 -15.92
CA ILE A 182 -7.88 -11.66 -17.21
C ILE A 182 -7.51 -13.15 -17.26
N GLY A 183 -8.42 -13.96 -17.78
CA GLY A 183 -8.26 -15.42 -17.80
C GLY A 183 -9.57 -16.22 -17.82
N GLY A 184 -10.74 -15.56 -17.87
CA GLY A 184 -12.09 -16.16 -17.90
C GLY A 184 -12.15 -17.65 -18.30
N ILE A 185 -12.15 -18.51 -17.28
CA ILE A 185 -12.05 -19.95 -17.44
C ILE A 185 -13.31 -20.52 -18.09
N ASN A 186 -13.22 -20.78 -19.40
CA ASN A 186 -14.13 -21.70 -20.08
C ASN A 186 -14.07 -23.07 -19.35
N SER A 187 -15.18 -23.80 -19.35
CA SER A 187 -15.36 -25.10 -18.68
C SER A 187 -14.41 -26.23 -19.12
N SER A 188 -13.48 -25.97 -20.06
CA SER A 188 -12.37 -26.85 -20.44
C SER A 188 -10.98 -26.40 -19.92
N GLY A 189 -10.88 -25.34 -19.12
CA GLY A 189 -9.63 -24.90 -18.48
C GLY A 189 -8.53 -24.39 -19.42
N GLN A 190 -8.86 -24.06 -20.68
CA GLN A 190 -7.89 -23.57 -21.66
C GLN A 190 -7.90 -22.04 -21.74
N ILE A 191 -6.77 -21.43 -21.39
CA ILE A 191 -6.51 -20.00 -21.60
C ILE A 191 -6.21 -19.79 -23.10
N PRO A 192 -6.91 -18.87 -23.80
CA PRO A 192 -6.58 -18.55 -25.19
C PRO A 192 -5.18 -17.94 -25.30
N ASN A 193 -4.24 -18.63 -25.96
CA ASN A 193 -2.94 -18.07 -26.31
C ASN A 193 -3.12 -17.05 -27.46
N LEU A 194 -3.29 -15.78 -27.07
CA LEU A 194 -3.41 -14.64 -27.98
C LEU A 194 -2.01 -14.00 -28.15
N PRO A 195 -1.42 -14.03 -29.35
CA PRO A 195 -0.08 -13.49 -29.57
C PRO A 195 0.02 -12.01 -29.16
N GLY A 196 0.92 -11.71 -28.22
CA GLY A 196 1.17 -10.35 -27.73
C GLY A 196 0.39 -9.95 -26.48
N LEU A 197 -0.44 -10.83 -25.88
CA LEU A 197 -0.96 -10.62 -24.52
C LEU A 197 -0.07 -11.37 -23.50
N PRO A 198 0.21 -10.77 -22.32
CA PRO A 198 0.85 -11.48 -21.22
C PRO A 198 0.08 -12.73 -20.79
N THR A 199 0.83 -13.76 -20.40
CA THR A 199 0.34 -15.01 -19.82
C THR A 199 0.62 -15.05 -18.33
N LEU A 200 -0.22 -15.76 -17.56
CA LEU A 200 -0.08 -15.84 -16.11
C LEU A 200 1.29 -16.35 -15.66
N ILE A 201 1.85 -17.32 -16.39
CA ILE A 201 3.26 -17.69 -16.26
C ILE A 201 4.03 -16.88 -17.30
N ASP A 202 5.04 -16.13 -16.86
CA ASP A 202 5.94 -15.41 -17.75
C ASP A 202 6.64 -16.37 -18.72
N LYS A 203 6.83 -15.92 -19.96
CA LYS A 203 7.51 -16.67 -21.01
C LYS A 203 9.00 -16.89 -20.66
N ASP A 204 9.58 -15.98 -19.87
CA ASP A 204 11.00 -15.97 -19.51
C ASP A 204 11.28 -16.77 -18.22
N THR A 205 10.24 -17.19 -17.48
CA THR A 205 10.39 -18.03 -16.27
C THR A 205 11.13 -19.33 -16.59
N PRO A 206 12.22 -19.66 -15.87
CA PRO A 206 13.02 -20.84 -16.17
C PRO A 206 12.27 -22.14 -15.83
N ARG A 207 12.55 -23.19 -16.59
CA ARG A 207 11.76 -24.45 -16.57
C ARG A 207 11.83 -25.25 -15.27
N ASP A 208 12.85 -25.04 -14.46
CA ASP A 208 13.00 -25.61 -13.13
C ASP A 208 12.13 -24.91 -12.08
N ALA A 209 11.79 -23.63 -12.27
CA ALA A 209 10.85 -22.87 -11.44
C ALA A 209 9.36 -23.22 -11.69
N TYR A 210 9.04 -24.22 -12.53
CA TYR A 210 7.65 -24.62 -12.79
C TYR A 210 7.03 -25.46 -11.66
N SER A 211 7.83 -25.91 -10.70
CA SER A 211 7.38 -26.72 -9.57
C SER A 211 8.17 -26.42 -8.29
N HIS A 212 7.50 -26.46 -7.16
CA HIS A 212 8.10 -26.32 -5.83
C HIS A 212 7.73 -27.54 -4.96
N VAL A 213 8.57 -27.89 -3.99
CA VAL A 213 8.29 -28.93 -2.99
C VAL A 213 8.19 -28.24 -1.63
N ALA A 214 6.98 -28.25 -1.08
CA ALA A 214 6.62 -27.57 0.15
C ALA A 214 7.25 -28.18 1.41
N SER A 215 7.15 -27.46 2.52
CA SER A 215 7.61 -27.87 3.86
C SER A 215 6.98 -29.18 4.36
N ASP A 216 5.80 -29.54 3.87
CA ASP A 216 5.12 -30.81 4.15
C ASP A 216 5.45 -31.95 3.15
N GLY A 217 6.29 -31.68 2.15
CA GLY A 217 6.67 -32.61 1.08
C GLY A 217 5.71 -32.66 -0.11
N SER A 218 4.61 -31.88 -0.09
CA SER A 218 3.67 -31.81 -1.21
C SER A 218 4.26 -31.09 -2.41
N THR A 219 3.86 -31.50 -3.62
CA THR A 219 4.25 -30.82 -4.86
C THR A 219 3.28 -29.69 -5.19
N TYR A 220 3.85 -28.50 -5.38
CA TYR A 220 3.20 -27.29 -5.83
C TYR A 220 3.58 -27.03 -7.29
N SER A 221 2.64 -26.54 -8.09
CA SER A 221 2.86 -26.11 -9.47
C SER A 221 2.87 -24.59 -9.53
N LEU A 222 3.72 -24.02 -10.39
CA LEU A 222 3.70 -22.58 -10.66
C LEU A 222 2.38 -22.19 -11.32
N MET A 223 1.73 -21.16 -10.78
CA MET A 223 0.43 -20.66 -11.25
C MET A 223 0.50 -19.24 -11.79
N PHE A 224 1.37 -18.41 -11.22
CA PHE A 224 1.67 -17.06 -11.71
C PHE A 224 3.16 -16.75 -11.56
N SER A 225 3.73 -16.03 -12.52
CA SER A 225 5.06 -15.45 -12.43
C SER A 225 5.18 -14.15 -13.21
N ASP A 226 6.03 -13.26 -12.73
CA ASP A 226 6.51 -12.08 -13.45
C ASP A 226 8.03 -11.98 -13.21
N GLU A 227 8.81 -12.04 -14.28
CA GLU A 227 10.27 -11.98 -14.27
C GLU A 227 10.79 -10.58 -14.68
N PHE A 228 9.88 -9.64 -14.98
CA PHE A 228 10.18 -8.23 -15.26
C PHE A 228 11.18 -7.94 -16.40
N GLU A 229 11.48 -8.93 -17.26
CA GLU A 229 12.46 -8.89 -18.36
C GLU A 229 12.17 -7.89 -19.49
N THR A 230 10.98 -7.31 -19.52
CA THR A 230 10.63 -6.26 -20.50
C THR A 230 10.90 -4.88 -19.89
N ASP A 231 11.99 -4.24 -20.30
CA ASP A 231 12.38 -2.88 -19.86
C ASP A 231 11.30 -1.81 -20.12
N GLY A 232 11.22 -0.84 -19.21
CA GLY A 232 10.41 0.36 -19.39
C GLY A 232 8.90 0.14 -19.26
N ARG A 233 8.45 -0.94 -18.60
CA ARG A 233 7.04 -1.11 -18.21
C ARG A 233 6.64 0.01 -17.25
N THR A 234 5.53 0.65 -17.56
CA THR A 234 4.84 1.60 -16.68
C THR A 234 3.70 0.90 -15.95
N PHE A 235 3.35 1.43 -14.78
CA PHE A 235 2.35 0.83 -13.90
C PHE A 235 1.21 1.80 -13.55
N TRP A 236 0.94 2.78 -14.42
CA TRP A 236 -0.23 3.64 -14.27
C TRP A 236 -1.53 2.82 -14.34
N PRO A 237 -2.66 3.34 -13.78
CA PRO A 237 -3.94 2.65 -13.86
C PRO A 237 -4.35 2.27 -15.29
N GLY A 238 -4.33 0.96 -15.56
CA GLY A 238 -4.66 0.37 -16.85
C GLY A 238 -3.49 0.03 -17.79
N ASP A 239 -2.24 0.39 -17.45
CA ASP A 239 -1.07 0.08 -18.30
C ASP A 239 -0.68 -1.40 -18.25
N ASP A 240 -0.74 -2.01 -17.07
CA ASP A 240 -0.31 -3.39 -16.82
C ASP A 240 -1.51 -4.30 -16.42
N PRO A 241 -1.59 -5.54 -16.95
CA PRO A 241 -2.71 -6.45 -16.69
C PRO A 241 -2.71 -7.06 -15.28
N TYR A 242 -1.57 -7.10 -14.59
CA TYR A 242 -1.39 -7.78 -13.31
C TYR A 242 -1.14 -6.81 -12.16
N TRP A 243 -0.49 -5.68 -12.44
CA TRP A 243 -0.04 -4.72 -11.46
C TRP A 243 -0.65 -3.33 -11.66
N GLU A 244 -0.74 -2.54 -10.59
CA GLU A 244 -1.15 -1.15 -10.61
C GLU A 244 -0.42 -0.40 -9.51
N ALA A 245 0.26 0.69 -9.84
CA ALA A 245 0.89 1.57 -8.87
C ALA A 245 -0.14 2.57 -8.34
N VAL A 246 -0.10 2.85 -7.04
CA VAL A 246 -0.99 3.83 -6.41
C VAL A 246 -0.39 5.24 -6.44
N ASP A 247 -1.28 6.23 -6.41
CA ASP A 247 -1.00 7.66 -6.33
C ASP A 247 -1.67 8.22 -5.06
N LEU A 248 -1.00 8.13 -3.91
CA LEU A 248 -1.59 8.46 -2.59
C LEU A 248 -0.56 8.73 -1.47
N ASP A 249 -1.04 9.39 -0.41
CA ASP A 249 -0.41 9.43 0.91
C ASP A 249 -0.83 8.20 1.73
N TYR A 250 0.13 7.36 2.12
CA TYR A 250 -0.10 6.20 2.97
C TYR A 250 -0.03 6.58 4.45
N TRP A 251 -1.04 7.36 4.86
CA TRP A 251 -1.21 7.82 6.23
C TRP A 251 -1.25 6.73 7.33
N PRO A 252 -1.64 5.44 7.11
CA PRO A 252 -1.74 4.47 8.21
C PRO A 252 -0.44 4.26 8.98
N THR A 253 0.72 4.33 8.33
CA THR A 253 2.04 4.18 8.95
C THR A 253 2.81 5.49 9.04
N ALA A 254 2.13 6.61 8.79
CA ALA A 254 2.66 7.97 8.78
C ALA A 254 3.86 8.15 7.82
N ASP A 255 3.79 7.49 6.66
CA ASP A 255 4.81 7.47 5.61
C ASP A 255 5.25 8.90 5.24
N LEU A 256 6.56 9.13 5.09
CA LEU A 256 7.13 10.46 4.85
C LEU A 256 7.10 10.89 3.38
N GLU A 257 6.86 9.94 2.50
CA GLU A 257 6.73 10.06 1.06
C GLU A 257 5.27 10.15 0.58
N TRP A 258 5.13 10.57 -0.66
CA TRP A 258 3.95 10.30 -1.48
C TRP A 258 4.26 9.11 -2.41
N TYR A 259 3.41 8.08 -2.42
CA TYR A 259 3.52 6.99 -3.39
C TYR A 259 2.99 7.45 -4.75
N SER A 260 3.78 7.25 -5.80
CA SER A 260 3.55 7.77 -7.14
C SER A 260 3.91 6.72 -8.21
N PRO A 261 3.11 6.52 -9.27
CA PRO A 261 3.39 5.54 -10.31
C PRO A 261 4.70 5.77 -11.09
N ASP A 262 5.17 7.02 -11.18
CA ASP A 262 6.42 7.38 -11.87
C ASP A 262 7.70 7.01 -11.09
N ALA A 263 7.56 6.54 -9.85
CA ALA A 263 8.65 5.99 -9.05
C ALA A 263 8.94 4.51 -9.33
N ILE A 264 8.14 3.86 -10.19
CA ILE A 264 8.21 2.43 -10.49
C ILE A 264 8.39 2.20 -11.99
N THR A 265 9.38 1.38 -12.35
CA THR A 265 9.62 0.91 -13.72
C THR A 265 10.25 -0.48 -13.69
N THR A 266 10.26 -1.19 -14.81
CA THR A 266 11.22 -2.28 -15.03
C THR A 266 12.49 -1.77 -15.72
N ALA A 267 13.65 -2.31 -15.38
CA ALA A 267 14.93 -2.00 -16.05
C ALA A 267 16.02 -3.04 -15.74
N ASN A 268 16.58 -3.66 -16.78
CA ASN A 268 17.62 -4.70 -16.73
C ASN A 268 17.18 -5.99 -16.02
N GLY A 269 16.06 -6.57 -16.43
CA GLY A 269 15.59 -7.88 -15.93
C GLY A 269 15.02 -7.87 -14.51
N LYS A 270 14.37 -6.77 -14.12
CA LYS A 270 13.86 -6.57 -12.75
C LYS A 270 12.89 -5.40 -12.65
N LEU A 271 12.01 -5.46 -11.67
CA LEU A 271 11.23 -4.34 -11.16
C LEU A 271 12.13 -3.44 -10.30
N VAL A 272 11.98 -2.12 -10.45
CA VAL A 272 12.73 -1.09 -9.74
C VAL A 272 11.75 -0.12 -9.08
N ILE A 273 11.75 -0.07 -7.75
CA ILE A 273 10.97 0.89 -6.96
C ILE A 273 11.96 1.91 -6.38
N THR A 274 11.81 3.19 -6.72
CA THR A 274 12.77 4.25 -6.39
C THR A 274 12.21 5.26 -5.40
N ILE A 275 12.84 5.42 -4.24
CA ILE A 275 12.56 6.51 -3.31
C ILE A 275 13.52 7.68 -3.54
N SER A 276 13.00 8.92 -3.51
CA SER A 276 13.74 10.15 -3.81
C SER A 276 13.37 11.27 -2.85
N GLU A 277 14.36 12.07 -2.42
CA GLU A 277 14.15 13.35 -1.74
C GLU A 277 13.73 14.42 -2.76
N VAL A 278 12.43 14.46 -3.05
CA VAL A 278 11.79 15.41 -3.97
C VAL A 278 10.43 15.78 -3.37
N GLU A 279 10.15 17.08 -3.26
CA GLU A 279 8.85 17.56 -2.79
C GLU A 279 7.72 17.06 -3.72
N ASN A 280 6.74 16.36 -3.15
CA ASN A 280 5.62 15.79 -3.87
C ASN A 280 4.36 15.87 -3.00
N HIS A 281 3.29 16.51 -3.48
CA HIS A 281 2.02 16.68 -2.75
C HIS A 281 2.16 17.11 -1.26
N SER A 282 3.09 18.02 -0.96
CA SER A 282 3.42 18.50 0.40
C SER A 282 4.11 17.47 1.32
N LYS A 283 4.58 16.34 0.77
CA LYS A 283 5.59 15.45 1.36
C LYS A 283 6.98 15.84 0.84
N ASN A 284 8.03 15.52 1.59
CA ASN A 284 9.43 15.80 1.19
C ASN A 284 10.04 14.70 0.31
N PHE A 285 9.37 13.56 0.19
CA PHE A 285 9.85 12.39 -0.52
C PHE A 285 8.79 11.87 -1.50
N ARG A 286 9.25 11.14 -2.52
CA ARG A 286 8.42 10.37 -3.45
C ARG A 286 8.94 8.94 -3.51
N SER A 287 8.05 7.97 -3.49
CA SER A 287 8.37 6.54 -3.72
C SER A 287 7.27 5.83 -4.49
N GLY A 288 7.31 4.49 -4.57
CA GLY A 288 6.31 3.67 -5.23
C GLY A 288 5.74 2.55 -4.34
N MET A 289 4.45 2.30 -4.49
CA MET A 289 3.75 1.11 -4.00
C MET A 289 2.99 0.49 -5.18
N LEU A 290 3.30 -0.77 -5.49
CA LEU A 290 2.70 -1.57 -6.56
C LEU A 290 1.74 -2.60 -5.96
N GLN A 291 0.54 -2.73 -6.51
CA GLN A 291 -0.50 -3.63 -6.03
C GLN A 291 -0.99 -4.55 -7.15
N SER A 292 -1.25 -5.82 -6.87
CA SER A 292 -2.02 -6.70 -7.77
C SER A 292 -3.52 -6.71 -7.44
N TRP A 293 -4.00 -5.72 -6.67
CA TRP A 293 -5.36 -5.64 -6.13
C TRP A 293 -6.41 -5.87 -7.21
N ASN A 294 -7.29 -6.86 -6.98
CA ASN A 294 -8.38 -7.25 -7.86
C ASN A 294 -7.99 -7.64 -9.31
N LYS A 295 -6.68 -7.74 -9.60
CA LYS A 295 -6.10 -8.19 -10.88
C LYS A 295 -5.61 -9.64 -10.77
N ILE A 296 -4.69 -9.88 -9.83
CA ILE A 296 -4.18 -11.21 -9.47
C ILE A 296 -4.36 -11.39 -7.97
N CYS A 297 -5.17 -12.38 -7.59
CA CYS A 297 -5.35 -12.82 -6.22
C CYS A 297 -5.28 -14.35 -6.16
N PHE A 298 -4.91 -14.89 -4.99
CA PHE A 298 -4.88 -16.32 -4.76
C PHE A 298 -5.34 -16.72 -3.35
N THR A 299 -5.92 -17.91 -3.24
CA THR A 299 -6.24 -18.59 -1.97
C THR A 299 -5.28 -19.76 -1.80
N THR A 300 -4.52 -19.80 -0.70
CA THR A 300 -3.42 -20.76 -0.41
C THR A 300 -2.35 -20.87 -1.50
N GLY A 301 -1.09 -21.03 -1.09
CA GLY A 301 0.02 -21.16 -2.01
C GLY A 301 1.38 -21.01 -1.34
N TYR A 302 2.41 -21.09 -2.16
CA TYR A 302 3.75 -20.62 -1.84
C TYR A 302 4.00 -19.39 -2.70
N ILE A 303 4.39 -18.27 -2.08
CA ILE A 303 4.80 -17.05 -2.77
C ILE A 303 6.26 -16.79 -2.47
N GLU A 304 7.06 -16.64 -3.52
CA GLU A 304 8.50 -16.36 -3.44
C GLU A 304 8.85 -15.14 -4.28
N MET A 305 9.74 -14.30 -3.74
CA MET A 305 10.30 -13.15 -4.44
C MET A 305 11.82 -13.12 -4.27
N SER A 306 12.52 -12.71 -5.33
CA SER A 306 13.97 -12.48 -5.33
C SER A 306 14.22 -10.99 -5.22
N ILE A 307 14.77 -10.53 -4.09
CA ILE A 307 14.80 -9.11 -3.72
C ILE A 307 16.24 -8.66 -3.40
N SER A 308 16.60 -7.47 -3.89
CA SER A 308 17.74 -6.69 -3.41
C SER A 308 17.23 -5.44 -2.71
N LEU A 309 17.70 -5.22 -1.47
CA LEU A 309 17.17 -4.20 -0.57
C LEU A 309 17.80 -2.81 -0.81
N PRO A 310 17.07 -1.72 -0.53
CA PRO A 310 17.55 -0.35 -0.69
C PRO A 310 18.52 0.10 0.41
N GLY A 311 19.42 1.02 0.08
CA GLY A 311 20.25 1.71 1.07
C GLY A 311 21.38 0.84 1.64
N ALA A 312 21.85 1.14 2.83
CA ALA A 312 22.92 0.37 3.47
C ALA A 312 22.34 -0.65 4.47
N PRO A 313 22.92 -1.86 4.60
CA PRO A 313 22.51 -2.89 5.58
C PRO A 313 22.82 -2.52 7.04
N THR A 314 23.08 -1.25 7.30
CA THR A 314 23.49 -0.66 8.59
C THR A 314 22.88 0.74 8.81
N ALA A 315 21.98 1.22 7.93
CA ALA A 315 21.39 2.56 8.02
C ALA A 315 19.85 2.44 8.15
N PRO A 316 19.28 2.62 9.35
CA PRO A 316 17.83 2.48 9.57
C PRO A 316 17.03 3.61 8.93
N GLY A 317 15.80 3.31 8.52
CA GLY A 317 14.78 4.28 8.14
C GLY A 317 13.97 3.96 6.90
N PHE A 318 14.49 3.15 5.98
CA PHE A 318 13.74 2.62 4.85
C PHE A 318 12.87 1.44 5.30
N TRP A 319 11.64 1.38 4.79
CA TRP A 319 10.69 0.29 4.98
C TRP A 319 10.39 -0.37 3.62
N PRO A 320 11.34 -1.14 3.05
CA PRO A 320 11.06 -2.01 1.91
C PRO A 320 10.20 -3.19 2.36
N ALA A 321 9.05 -3.37 1.73
CA ALA A 321 8.13 -4.44 2.08
C ALA A 321 7.56 -5.15 0.84
N ALA A 322 7.37 -6.45 0.99
CA ALA A 322 6.61 -7.31 0.10
C ALA A 322 5.65 -8.14 0.95
N TRP A 323 4.37 -8.03 0.67
CA TRP A 323 3.32 -8.55 1.55
C TRP A 323 2.05 -8.84 0.76
N THR A 324 1.06 -9.41 1.44
CA THR A 324 -0.22 -9.79 0.84
C THR A 324 -1.38 -9.42 1.74
N MET A 325 -2.51 -9.07 1.12
CA MET A 325 -3.68 -8.55 1.82
C MET A 325 -4.96 -9.15 1.22
N GLY A 326 -5.99 -9.40 2.03
CA GLY A 326 -7.29 -9.90 1.56
C GLY A 326 -8.00 -8.93 0.58
N ASN A 327 -8.48 -9.43 -0.57
CA ASN A 327 -8.98 -8.60 -1.68
C ASN A 327 -10.22 -7.74 -1.34
N LEU A 328 -10.94 -8.06 -0.26
CA LEU A 328 -12.02 -7.21 0.26
C LEU A 328 -11.52 -5.84 0.76
N GLY A 329 -10.23 -5.66 1.01
CA GLY A 329 -9.60 -4.38 1.31
C GLY A 329 -8.62 -3.97 0.21
N ARG A 330 -8.35 -2.67 0.11
CA ARG A 330 -7.31 -2.12 -0.77
C ARG A 330 -6.34 -1.28 0.07
N ALA A 331 -5.05 -1.62 0.02
CA ALA A 331 -4.02 -0.92 0.77
C ALA A 331 -3.99 0.57 0.38
N GLY A 332 -4.02 1.46 1.37
CA GLY A 332 -4.13 2.92 1.19
C GLY A 332 -5.58 3.45 1.14
N TYR A 333 -6.60 2.59 1.15
CA TYR A 333 -8.02 2.99 1.06
C TYR A 333 -8.75 2.66 2.37
N GLY A 334 -8.63 3.56 3.37
CA GLY A 334 -9.04 3.31 4.76
C GLY A 334 -10.50 2.89 4.96
N ALA A 335 -11.44 3.43 4.17
CA ALA A 335 -12.84 3.02 4.23
C ALA A 335 -13.04 1.52 3.96
N THR A 336 -12.19 0.93 3.11
CA THR A 336 -12.22 -0.51 2.82
C THR A 336 -11.70 -1.32 4.00
N THR A 337 -10.64 -0.87 4.67
CA THR A 337 -10.00 -1.60 5.77
C THR A 337 -10.72 -1.45 7.11
N GLU A 338 -11.48 -0.36 7.33
CA GLU A 338 -12.21 -0.10 8.57
C GLU A 338 -13.13 -1.27 8.95
N GLY A 339 -12.87 -1.88 10.12
CA GLY A 339 -13.60 -3.03 10.64
C GLY A 339 -13.41 -4.33 9.85
N MET A 340 -12.48 -4.40 8.90
CA MET A 340 -12.17 -5.62 8.14
C MET A 340 -10.72 -6.05 8.27
N TRP A 341 -9.80 -5.10 8.33
CA TRP A 341 -8.39 -5.37 8.60
C TRP A 341 -8.10 -5.26 10.11
N PRO A 342 -7.28 -6.15 10.71
CA PRO A 342 -6.69 -7.37 10.16
C PRO A 342 -7.51 -8.62 10.53
N TYR A 343 -8.84 -8.62 10.33
CA TYR A 343 -9.68 -9.72 10.78
C TYR A 343 -9.46 -11.00 9.95
N THR A 344 -9.18 -12.08 10.67
CA THR A 344 -9.15 -13.46 10.17
C THR A 344 -10.00 -14.34 11.09
N TYR A 345 -11.30 -14.08 11.10
CA TYR A 345 -12.18 -14.54 12.18
C TYR A 345 -13.58 -14.93 11.68
N ALA A 346 -14.03 -16.13 12.07
CA ALA A 346 -15.33 -16.68 11.70
C ALA A 346 -16.22 -17.08 12.89
N ALA A 347 -15.81 -16.78 14.13
CA ALA A 347 -16.66 -17.00 15.29
C ALA A 347 -17.63 -15.82 15.49
N CYS A 348 -18.87 -16.13 15.88
CA CYS A 348 -19.82 -15.11 16.29
C CYS A 348 -19.79 -14.95 17.81
N ASP A 349 -18.88 -14.15 18.34
CA ASP A 349 -18.70 -13.84 19.76
C ASP A 349 -18.18 -12.41 20.00
N VAL A 350 -17.69 -12.11 21.21
CA VAL A 350 -17.23 -10.77 21.61
C VAL A 350 -16.08 -10.23 20.75
N GLY A 351 -15.32 -11.10 20.09
CA GLY A 351 -14.26 -10.71 19.16
C GLY A 351 -14.76 -9.89 17.96
N THR A 352 -16.05 -10.02 17.64
CA THR A 352 -16.71 -9.28 16.56
C THR A 352 -17.22 -7.90 16.97
N PHE A 353 -17.16 -7.54 18.27
CA PHE A 353 -17.77 -6.33 18.81
C PHE A 353 -16.80 -5.14 18.82
N PRO A 354 -17.32 -3.89 18.84
CA PRO A 354 -16.49 -2.71 19.08
C PRO A 354 -15.60 -2.88 20.32
N ASN A 355 -14.31 -2.57 20.16
CA ASN A 355 -13.28 -2.68 21.20
C ASN A 355 -13.22 -4.06 21.89
N GLN A 356 -13.64 -5.16 21.23
CA GLN A 356 -13.80 -6.49 21.83
C GLN A 356 -14.63 -6.49 23.13
N THR A 357 -15.61 -5.59 23.25
CA THR A 357 -16.35 -5.36 24.49
C THR A 357 -17.86 -5.39 24.24
N SER A 358 -18.62 -6.13 25.05
CA SER A 358 -20.08 -6.13 25.01
C SER A 358 -20.66 -4.79 25.48
N GLN A 359 -21.95 -4.53 25.18
CA GLN A 359 -22.68 -3.38 25.73
C GLN A 359 -22.70 -3.33 27.27
N SER A 360 -22.46 -4.46 27.95
CA SER A 360 -22.35 -4.55 29.42
C SER A 360 -20.93 -4.40 29.96
N GLY A 361 -19.93 -4.07 29.12
CA GLY A 361 -18.54 -3.90 29.54
C GLY A 361 -17.80 -5.22 29.78
N VAL A 362 -18.20 -6.31 29.10
CA VAL A 362 -17.63 -7.66 29.29
C VAL A 362 -16.90 -8.10 28.01
N PRO A 363 -15.69 -8.69 28.12
CA PRO A 363 -14.92 -8.91 29.34
C PRO A 363 -14.29 -7.62 29.89
N ALA A 364 -14.17 -7.51 31.21
CA ALA A 364 -13.45 -6.40 31.84
C ALA A 364 -11.98 -6.30 31.37
N ALA A 365 -11.38 -7.44 30.98
CA ALA A 365 -10.05 -7.50 30.40
C ALA A 365 -9.94 -6.76 29.06
N ALA A 366 -11.01 -6.51 28.31
CA ALA A 366 -10.92 -5.70 27.10
C ALA A 366 -10.57 -4.23 27.39
N ALA A 367 -10.87 -3.73 28.59
CA ALA A 367 -10.57 -2.35 29.00
C ALA A 367 -9.15 -2.15 29.55
N THR A 368 -8.46 -3.22 29.98
CA THR A 368 -7.13 -3.16 30.63
C THR A 368 -6.13 -4.20 30.12
N GLY A 369 -6.50 -4.95 29.08
CA GLY A 369 -5.75 -6.09 28.56
C GLY A 369 -4.83 -5.75 27.40
N GLY A 370 -4.79 -4.50 26.93
CA GLY A 370 -3.75 -4.03 26.01
C GLY A 370 -2.39 -3.89 26.71
N PRO A 371 -1.26 -3.97 25.99
CA PRO A 371 0.07 -3.73 26.55
C PRO A 371 0.13 -2.43 27.36
N GLY A 372 0.76 -2.48 28.54
CA GLY A 372 0.82 -1.32 29.45
C GLY A 372 -0.47 -1.07 30.26
N GLY A 373 -1.50 -1.91 30.15
CA GLY A 373 -2.71 -1.86 30.97
C GLY A 373 -3.85 -1.00 30.42
N GLY A 374 -3.75 -0.57 29.16
CA GLY A 374 -4.82 0.15 28.46
C GLY A 374 -5.87 -0.77 27.82
N PRO A 375 -6.85 -0.20 27.09
CA PRO A 375 -7.80 -0.97 26.31
C PRO A 375 -7.10 -1.83 25.26
N ILE A 376 -7.65 -3.01 25.00
CA ILE A 376 -7.05 -3.99 24.09
C ILE A 376 -7.25 -3.61 22.61
N SER A 377 -8.37 -2.97 22.26
CA SER A 377 -8.74 -2.76 20.87
C SER A 377 -9.53 -1.47 20.71
N TYR A 378 -9.24 -0.74 19.63
CA TYR A 378 -10.01 0.41 19.13
C TYR A 378 -10.76 0.08 17.82
N GLN A 379 -10.80 -1.20 17.43
CA GLN A 379 -11.56 -1.63 16.25
C GLN A 379 -13.06 -1.35 16.44
N PRO A 380 -13.79 -0.88 15.41
CA PRO A 380 -15.23 -0.66 15.46
C PRO A 380 -16.06 -1.95 15.49
N GLY A 381 -15.40 -3.11 15.65
CA GLY A 381 -15.96 -4.45 15.46
C GLY A 381 -15.74 -4.97 14.04
N GLN A 382 -15.98 -6.26 13.85
CA GLN A 382 -15.84 -6.90 12.54
C GLN A 382 -17.04 -6.53 11.67
N LYS A 383 -16.84 -5.65 10.69
CA LYS A 383 -17.86 -5.13 9.76
C LYS A 383 -18.61 -6.25 9.06
N LEU A 384 -17.89 -7.29 8.62
CA LEU A 384 -18.42 -8.48 7.96
C LEU A 384 -18.32 -9.72 8.85
N SER A 385 -18.88 -9.63 10.05
CA SER A 385 -18.80 -10.71 11.04
C SER A 385 -19.71 -11.90 10.73
N ALA A 386 -19.38 -13.07 11.28
CA ALA A 386 -20.29 -14.22 11.35
C ALA A 386 -21.56 -13.96 12.19
N CYS A 387 -21.67 -12.81 12.86
CA CYS A 387 -22.87 -12.36 13.57
C CYS A 387 -23.77 -11.46 12.71
N SER A 388 -23.45 -11.18 11.45
CA SER A 388 -24.22 -10.24 10.61
C SER A 388 -25.69 -10.63 10.50
N CYS A 389 -26.60 -9.67 10.68
CA CYS A 389 -28.04 -9.95 10.66
C CYS A 389 -28.53 -10.44 9.28
N PRO A 390 -29.53 -11.34 9.22
CA PRO A 390 -30.10 -11.80 7.95
C PRO A 390 -30.57 -10.63 7.06
N GLY A 391 -30.11 -10.63 5.81
CA GLY A 391 -30.43 -9.57 4.84
C GLY A 391 -29.61 -8.28 4.98
N SER A 392 -28.61 -8.24 5.88
CA SER A 392 -27.63 -7.15 5.87
C SER A 392 -26.77 -7.19 4.60
N ASP A 393 -26.13 -6.06 4.29
CA ASP A 393 -25.02 -6.07 3.34
C ASP A 393 -23.90 -6.97 3.85
N HIS A 394 -23.44 -7.88 2.99
CA HIS A 394 -22.41 -8.87 3.28
C HIS A 394 -21.97 -9.52 1.95
N PRO A 395 -20.69 -9.82 1.70
CA PRO A 395 -20.31 -10.66 0.57
C PRO A 395 -20.82 -12.09 0.78
N GLY A 396 -21.09 -12.80 -0.31
CA GLY A 396 -21.56 -14.19 -0.25
C GLY A 396 -20.53 -15.18 0.36
N PRO A 397 -20.90 -16.47 0.47
CA PRO A 397 -22.19 -17.06 0.13
C PRO A 397 -23.25 -16.96 1.26
N SER A 398 -22.89 -16.48 2.46
CA SER A 398 -23.78 -16.39 3.61
C SER A 398 -23.32 -15.35 4.63
N VAL A 399 -24.26 -14.63 5.24
CA VAL A 399 -24.03 -13.67 6.35
C VAL A 399 -23.46 -14.31 7.63
N ASN A 400 -23.50 -15.65 7.73
CA ASN A 400 -22.97 -16.41 8.86
C ASN A 400 -21.48 -16.79 8.69
N VAL A 401 -20.85 -16.44 7.57
CA VAL A 401 -19.41 -16.63 7.35
C VAL A 401 -18.71 -15.34 7.75
N GLY A 402 -17.84 -15.37 8.75
CA GLY A 402 -17.02 -14.19 9.07
C GLY A 402 -15.99 -13.95 7.98
N ARG A 403 -15.91 -12.71 7.52
CA ARG A 403 -15.05 -12.24 6.42
C ARG A 403 -14.16 -11.11 6.91
N GLY A 404 -13.05 -10.87 6.21
CA GLY A 404 -12.10 -9.86 6.63
C GLY A 404 -11.04 -9.56 5.59
N VAL A 405 -10.03 -8.83 6.05
CA VAL A 405 -8.87 -8.40 5.26
C VAL A 405 -7.64 -8.82 6.06
N PRO A 406 -7.27 -10.12 6.02
CA PRO A 406 -6.02 -10.60 6.60
C PRO A 406 -4.81 -9.97 5.89
N GLU A 407 -3.69 -9.95 6.58
CA GLU A 407 -2.39 -9.47 6.10
C GLU A 407 -1.30 -10.48 6.46
N VAL A 408 -0.45 -10.81 5.49
CA VAL A 408 0.67 -11.75 5.65
C VAL A 408 1.88 -11.23 4.88
N ASP A 409 2.98 -11.03 5.60
CA ASP A 409 4.17 -10.36 5.11
C ASP A 409 5.19 -11.40 4.60
N VAL A 410 5.66 -11.22 3.36
CA VAL A 410 6.76 -12.00 2.80
C VAL A 410 8.08 -11.52 3.39
N ILE A 411 8.24 -10.19 3.47
CA ILE A 411 9.30 -9.48 4.17
C ILE A 411 8.87 -8.03 4.41
N GLU A 412 9.13 -7.52 5.60
CA GLU A 412 9.39 -6.09 5.83
C GLU A 412 10.84 -6.00 6.35
N ALA A 413 11.73 -5.28 5.66
CA ALA A 413 13.13 -5.19 6.12
C ALA A 413 13.34 -3.96 7.03
N GLN A 414 14.15 -4.15 8.07
CA GLN A 414 14.56 -3.13 9.03
C GLN A 414 16.05 -3.32 9.38
N ILE A 415 16.63 -2.42 10.16
CA ILE A 415 18.00 -2.52 10.70
C ILE A 415 17.95 -2.59 12.22
N ASP A 416 18.51 -3.64 12.83
CA ASP A 416 18.70 -3.75 14.28
C ASP A 416 19.35 -2.46 14.83
N PRO A 417 18.66 -1.64 15.66
CA PRO A 417 19.18 -0.36 16.13
C PRO A 417 20.28 -0.50 17.19
N VAL A 418 20.58 -1.73 17.65
CA VAL A 418 21.67 -2.03 18.60
C VAL A 418 22.88 -2.60 17.88
N GLY A 419 22.67 -3.61 17.03
CA GLY A 419 23.73 -4.30 16.30
C GLY A 419 24.09 -3.71 14.95
N PHE A 420 23.26 -2.80 14.41
CA PHE A 420 23.33 -2.26 13.05
C PHE A 420 23.42 -3.36 11.99
N ARG A 421 22.40 -4.24 11.97
CA ARG A 421 22.31 -5.41 11.09
C ARG A 421 20.99 -5.45 10.37
N ALA A 422 21.02 -5.81 9.10
CA ALA A 422 19.82 -6.10 8.33
C ALA A 422 18.99 -7.24 8.96
N GLU A 423 17.69 -6.99 9.08
CA GLU A 423 16.68 -7.89 9.62
C GLU A 423 15.47 -7.94 8.68
N ALA A 424 14.85 -9.11 8.56
CA ALA A 424 13.53 -9.27 7.98
C ALA A 424 12.50 -9.52 9.10
N SER A 425 11.57 -8.59 9.29
CA SER A 425 10.30 -8.86 9.96
C SER A 425 9.44 -9.71 9.01
N GLN A 426 8.90 -10.80 9.54
CA GLN A 426 7.97 -11.68 8.85
C GLN A 426 6.78 -11.89 9.79
N SER A 427 5.57 -11.70 9.28
CA SER A 427 4.41 -11.44 10.14
C SER A 427 3.08 -11.87 9.52
N MET A 428 2.10 -12.08 10.40
CA MET A 428 0.68 -12.10 10.08
C MET A 428 -0.05 -11.20 11.08
N GLN A 429 -0.75 -10.18 10.57
CA GLN A 429 -1.61 -9.34 11.42
C GLN A 429 -2.93 -10.06 11.68
N VAL A 430 -3.41 -10.01 12.92
CA VAL A 430 -4.65 -10.69 13.34
C VAL A 430 -5.55 -9.81 14.19
N ALA A 431 -6.86 -9.92 13.95
CA ALA A 431 -7.93 -9.49 14.84
C ALA A 431 -8.97 -10.63 14.97
N PRO A 432 -9.66 -10.77 16.13
CA PRO A 432 -9.44 -10.07 17.40
C PRO A 432 -8.15 -10.46 18.14
N TYR A 433 -7.84 -9.75 19.24
CA TYR A 433 -6.54 -9.83 19.94
C TYR A 433 -6.61 -10.56 21.29
N ASN A 434 -5.58 -11.32 21.60
CA ASN A 434 -5.37 -11.94 22.92
C ASN A 434 -4.91 -10.91 23.97
N SER A 435 -5.17 -11.19 25.24
CA SER A 435 -4.63 -10.42 26.38
C SER A 435 -3.11 -10.19 26.25
N GLN A 436 -2.68 -8.94 26.42
CA GLN A 436 -1.30 -8.45 26.23
C GLN A 436 -0.70 -8.72 24.83
N TYR A 437 -1.55 -9.04 23.85
CA TYR A 437 -1.16 -9.47 22.49
C TYR A 437 -0.27 -10.73 22.47
N GLU A 438 -0.40 -11.58 23.50
CA GLU A 438 0.36 -12.82 23.60
C GLU A 438 -0.28 -13.93 22.75
N PHE A 439 0.48 -14.48 21.80
CA PHE A 439 0.12 -15.72 21.08
C PHE A 439 0.86 -16.92 21.70
N ALA A 440 0.41 -18.14 21.40
CA ALA A 440 1.11 -19.34 21.89
C ALA A 440 2.48 -19.46 21.21
N ASN A 441 3.57 -19.26 21.95
CA ASN A 441 4.94 -19.17 21.43
C ASN A 441 5.82 -20.36 21.82
N ASP A 442 5.21 -21.46 22.27
CA ASP A 442 5.91 -22.72 22.50
C ASP A 442 6.30 -23.41 21.19
N SER A 443 7.32 -24.26 21.23
CA SER A 443 7.88 -24.92 20.04
C SER A 443 6.96 -25.98 19.40
N THR A 444 5.82 -26.32 20.00
CA THR A 444 4.83 -27.21 19.38
C THR A 444 3.75 -26.44 18.63
N SER A 445 3.31 -25.30 19.16
CA SER A 445 2.36 -24.40 18.50
C SER A 445 3.04 -23.57 17.39
N THR A 446 4.21 -23.02 17.67
CA THR A 446 4.87 -21.99 16.84
C THR A 446 6.38 -22.25 16.77
N PRO A 447 6.83 -23.26 16.00
CA PRO A 447 8.24 -23.61 15.93
C PRO A 447 9.07 -22.55 15.19
N ILE A 448 10.26 -22.29 15.73
CA ILE A 448 11.37 -21.59 15.04
C ILE A 448 12.36 -22.68 14.58
N TYR A 449 12.81 -22.60 13.34
CA TYR A 449 13.72 -23.57 12.72
C TYR A 449 15.17 -23.06 12.68
N ASN A 450 15.38 -21.75 12.61
CA ASN A 450 16.70 -21.10 12.71
C ASN A 450 16.89 -20.45 14.09
N GLU A 451 17.06 -21.26 15.14
CA GLU A 451 17.21 -20.79 16.53
C GLU A 451 18.40 -19.83 16.75
N THR A 452 19.37 -19.79 15.84
CA THR A 452 20.54 -18.90 15.91
C THR A 452 20.34 -17.52 15.27
N GLY A 453 19.33 -17.38 14.41
CA GLY A 453 19.13 -16.18 13.58
C GLY A 453 17.71 -15.63 13.57
N THR A 454 16.72 -16.39 14.06
CA THR A 454 15.31 -16.02 14.10
C THR A 454 14.78 -15.99 15.53
N PHE A 455 14.02 -14.96 15.88
CA PHE A 455 13.43 -14.77 17.21
C PHE A 455 12.06 -14.09 17.11
N PHE A 456 11.17 -14.32 18.07
CA PHE A 456 9.87 -13.64 18.08
C PHE A 456 10.05 -12.13 18.22
N ASN A 457 9.25 -11.36 17.48
CA ASN A 457 9.35 -9.91 17.46
C ASN A 457 9.01 -9.33 18.85
N SER A 458 9.74 -8.30 19.26
CA SER A 458 9.45 -7.57 20.50
C SER A 458 8.20 -6.71 20.37
N TYR A 459 7.89 -6.24 19.16
CA TYR A 459 6.61 -5.62 18.81
C TYR A 459 5.54 -6.71 18.64
N LYS A 460 4.38 -6.52 19.29
CA LYS A 460 3.26 -7.48 19.30
C LYS A 460 1.95 -6.91 18.72
N GLY A 461 1.98 -5.70 18.18
CA GLY A 461 0.79 -5.00 17.69
C GLY A 461 0.52 -3.67 18.40
N GLY A 462 -0.62 -3.07 18.05
CA GLY A 462 -1.14 -1.80 18.55
C GLY A 462 -2.65 -1.86 18.74
N ILE A 463 -3.31 -0.75 19.06
CA ILE A 463 -4.77 -0.73 19.30
C ILE A 463 -5.63 -1.14 18.09
N TYR A 464 -5.04 -1.18 16.89
CA TYR A 464 -5.68 -1.62 15.64
C TYR A 464 -5.14 -2.95 15.06
N GLN A 465 -4.16 -3.62 15.69
CA GLN A 465 -3.70 -4.96 15.27
C GLN A 465 -3.04 -5.76 16.41
N GLN A 466 -3.15 -7.08 16.38
CA GLN A 466 -2.14 -7.95 17.03
C GLN A 466 -1.21 -8.49 15.94
N ALA A 467 0.09 -8.35 16.13
CA ALA A 467 1.10 -8.90 15.24
C ALA A 467 1.55 -10.27 15.75
N VAL A 468 1.40 -11.31 14.93
CA VAL A 468 2.05 -12.61 15.12
C VAL A 468 3.28 -12.59 14.23
N SER A 469 4.46 -12.36 14.82
CA SER A 469 5.67 -11.97 14.09
C SER A 469 6.93 -12.60 14.66
N ALA A 470 7.87 -12.91 13.75
CA ALA A 470 9.26 -13.18 14.09
C ALA A 470 10.18 -12.35 13.20
N VAL A 471 11.37 -12.03 13.71
CA VAL A 471 12.42 -11.29 13.04
C VAL A 471 13.58 -12.24 12.77
N THR A 472 14.18 -12.15 11.58
CA THR A 472 15.34 -12.95 11.18
C THR A 472 16.48 -12.06 10.70
N TYR A 473 17.70 -12.27 11.19
CA TYR A 473 18.89 -11.63 10.61
C TYR A 473 19.13 -12.12 9.19
N ILE A 474 19.32 -11.19 8.25
CA ILE A 474 19.48 -11.47 6.81
C ILE A 474 20.86 -11.01 6.30
N ASN A 475 21.29 -11.54 5.16
CA ASN A 475 22.59 -11.20 4.59
C ASN A 475 22.61 -9.78 3.99
N GLY A 476 23.28 -8.85 4.68
CA GLY A 476 23.51 -7.48 4.23
C GLY A 476 24.29 -7.31 2.91
N SER A 477 24.76 -8.40 2.29
CA SER A 477 25.29 -8.38 0.91
C SER A 477 24.19 -8.19 -0.15
N ASN A 478 22.92 -8.42 0.21
CA ASN A 478 21.78 -8.38 -0.71
C ASN A 478 21.11 -7.00 -0.78
N TYR A 479 21.93 -5.95 -0.95
CA TYR A 479 21.53 -4.54 -0.97
C TYR A 479 22.07 -3.82 -2.21
N ASN A 480 21.38 -2.78 -2.67
CA ASN A 480 21.74 -1.92 -3.82
C ASN A 480 22.17 -2.69 -5.08
N ASP A 481 21.41 -3.71 -5.50
CA ASP A 481 21.69 -4.51 -6.70
C ASP A 481 23.01 -5.33 -6.64
N ALA A 482 23.71 -5.37 -5.50
CA ALA A 482 24.96 -6.12 -5.33
C ALA A 482 24.73 -7.63 -5.08
N GLY A 483 23.53 -8.00 -4.65
CA GLY A 483 23.11 -9.35 -4.34
C GLY A 483 21.60 -9.44 -4.13
N TYR A 484 21.04 -10.65 -4.25
CA TYR A 484 19.61 -10.92 -4.15
C TYR A 484 19.37 -12.10 -3.21
N ALA A 485 18.27 -12.03 -2.45
CA ALA A 485 17.80 -13.11 -1.60
C ALA A 485 16.35 -13.51 -1.91
N LYS A 486 16.06 -14.79 -1.69
CA LYS A 486 14.72 -15.36 -1.74
C LYS A 486 14.01 -15.12 -0.41
N TYR A 487 12.90 -14.38 -0.45
CA TYR A 487 11.96 -14.24 0.66
C TYR A 487 10.64 -14.86 0.26
N ALA A 488 10.03 -15.62 1.16
CA ALA A 488 8.82 -16.37 0.86
C ALA A 488 7.97 -16.67 2.09
N TYR A 489 6.69 -16.96 1.85
CA TYR A 489 5.88 -17.75 2.77
C TYR A 489 5.12 -18.87 2.04
N GLU A 490 4.90 -19.97 2.75
CA GLU A 490 4.04 -21.08 2.39
C GLU A 490 2.80 -21.05 3.27
N TRP A 491 1.64 -20.79 2.68
CA TRP A 491 0.36 -20.66 3.37
C TRP A 491 -0.60 -21.74 2.88
N TYR A 492 -1.09 -22.55 3.82
CA TYR A 492 -2.12 -23.54 3.55
C TYR A 492 -3.32 -23.34 4.46
N SER A 493 -4.51 -23.35 3.87
CA SER A 493 -5.79 -23.21 4.56
C SER A 493 -6.81 -24.16 3.96
N ASN A 494 -7.62 -24.78 4.80
CA ASN A 494 -8.68 -25.68 4.35
C ASN A 494 -9.93 -25.47 5.22
N PRO A 495 -10.99 -24.82 4.70
CA PRO A 495 -12.20 -24.56 5.48
C PRO A 495 -12.98 -25.83 5.87
N ASP A 496 -12.70 -26.98 5.25
CA ASP A 496 -13.26 -28.28 5.63
C ASP A 496 -12.41 -29.01 6.70
N ASN A 497 -11.16 -28.58 6.92
CA ASN A 497 -10.27 -29.09 7.96
C ASN A 497 -9.26 -28.01 8.41
N ARG A 498 -9.72 -27.06 9.21
CA ARG A 498 -8.93 -25.88 9.63
C ARG A 498 -7.70 -26.23 10.46
N GLU A 499 -7.72 -27.33 11.21
CA GLU A 499 -6.58 -27.84 12.00
C GLU A 499 -5.36 -28.23 11.13
N ALA A 500 -5.56 -28.48 9.83
CA ALA A 500 -4.48 -28.76 8.90
C ALA A 500 -3.81 -27.50 8.33
N GLY A 501 -4.36 -26.31 8.59
CA GLY A 501 -3.82 -25.05 8.08
C GLY A 501 -2.49 -24.65 8.73
N TYR A 502 -1.72 -23.81 8.06
CA TYR A 502 -0.50 -23.18 8.60
C TYR A 502 -0.02 -22.02 7.72
N ILE A 503 0.93 -21.24 8.25
CA ILE A 503 1.83 -20.39 7.46
C ILE A 503 3.27 -20.67 7.91
N THR A 504 4.18 -20.90 6.96
CA THR A 504 5.61 -21.13 7.20
C THR A 504 6.41 -20.10 6.41
N TRP A 505 7.36 -19.41 7.04
CA TRP A 505 8.15 -18.36 6.38
C TRP A 505 9.57 -18.82 6.03
N PHE A 506 10.16 -18.10 5.07
CA PHE A 506 11.52 -18.32 4.60
C PHE A 506 12.23 -16.98 4.38
N ALA A 507 13.50 -16.90 4.79
CA ALA A 507 14.39 -15.77 4.54
C ALA A 507 15.75 -16.29 4.06
N ASP A 508 16.39 -15.58 3.12
CA ASP A 508 17.58 -16.06 2.39
C ASP A 508 17.41 -17.49 1.82
N GLY A 509 16.18 -17.84 1.42
CA GLY A 509 15.81 -19.18 0.95
C GLY A 509 15.81 -20.29 2.01
N GLN A 510 15.96 -19.97 3.31
CA GLN A 510 15.93 -20.93 4.42
C GLN A 510 14.63 -20.80 5.22
N GLN A 511 14.07 -21.92 5.66
CA GLN A 511 12.87 -21.96 6.50
C GLN A 511 13.16 -21.33 7.89
N THR A 512 12.38 -20.33 8.30
CA THR A 512 12.65 -19.53 9.51
C THR A 512 11.76 -19.92 10.68
N TRP A 513 10.44 -19.81 10.53
CA TRP A 513 9.45 -20.09 11.58
C TRP A 513 8.07 -20.45 11.00
N LYS A 514 7.12 -20.88 11.84
CA LYS A 514 5.78 -21.32 11.42
C LYS A 514 4.68 -20.97 12.42
N VAL A 515 3.52 -20.55 11.89
CA VAL A 515 2.25 -20.32 12.58
C VAL A 515 1.28 -21.46 12.27
N THR A 516 0.55 -21.90 13.28
CA THR A 516 -0.48 -22.95 13.20
C THR A 516 -1.80 -22.47 13.82
N PRO A 517 -2.92 -23.20 13.65
CA PRO A 517 -4.16 -22.96 14.39
C PRO A 517 -3.98 -22.92 15.91
N ALA A 518 -2.99 -23.63 16.45
CA ALA A 518 -2.65 -23.58 17.88
C ALA A 518 -2.00 -22.24 18.28
N THR A 519 -1.13 -21.66 17.43
CA THR A 519 -0.61 -20.29 17.60
C THR A 519 -1.74 -19.27 17.74
N LEU A 520 -2.76 -19.42 16.88
CA LEU A 520 -3.91 -18.53 16.76
C LEU A 520 -5.09 -18.94 17.66
N GLY A 521 -4.82 -19.74 18.70
CA GLY A 521 -5.83 -20.32 19.59
C GLY A 521 -6.71 -19.31 20.34
N PRO A 522 -7.81 -19.78 20.95
CA PRO A 522 -8.73 -18.95 21.72
C PRO A 522 -8.07 -18.37 22.97
N ASP A 523 -8.48 -17.16 23.37
CA ASP A 523 -8.09 -16.56 24.64
C ASP A 523 -9.30 -16.42 25.58
N SER A 524 -9.26 -17.19 26.66
CA SER A 524 -10.29 -17.18 27.71
C SER A 524 -10.34 -15.89 28.54
N ILE A 525 -9.26 -15.09 28.57
CA ILE A 525 -9.20 -13.82 29.31
C ILE A 525 -10.03 -12.76 28.57
N THR A 526 -9.83 -12.65 27.26
CA THR A 526 -10.59 -11.76 26.36
C THR A 526 -11.86 -12.40 25.77
N GLN A 527 -12.14 -13.65 26.14
CA GLN A 527 -13.35 -14.41 25.76
C GLN A 527 -13.56 -14.55 24.24
N ILE A 528 -12.46 -14.58 23.48
CA ILE A 528 -12.47 -14.76 22.02
C ILE A 528 -12.13 -16.20 21.65
N SER A 529 -12.72 -16.66 20.54
CA SER A 529 -12.36 -17.90 19.86
C SER A 529 -10.98 -17.80 19.18
N GLY A 530 -10.52 -18.92 18.63
CA GLY A 530 -9.32 -18.93 17.79
C GLY A 530 -9.53 -18.15 16.48
N ARG A 531 -8.45 -17.54 15.97
CA ARG A 531 -8.41 -16.96 14.63
C ARG A 531 -8.10 -18.04 13.60
N LEU A 532 -8.43 -17.74 12.35
CA LEU A 532 -8.19 -18.62 11.22
C LEU A 532 -6.77 -18.39 10.69
N ILE A 533 -6.14 -19.46 10.20
CA ILE A 533 -5.20 -19.31 9.08
C ILE A 533 -6.04 -18.78 7.90
N PRO A 534 -5.61 -17.72 7.17
CA PRO A 534 -6.49 -16.99 6.26
C PRO A 534 -7.18 -17.89 5.23
N GLU A 535 -8.43 -17.58 4.88
CA GLU A 535 -9.23 -18.31 3.87
C GLU A 535 -9.70 -17.39 2.72
N GLU A 536 -9.48 -16.08 2.86
CA GLU A 536 -9.80 -15.05 1.86
C GLU A 536 -8.84 -15.12 0.65
N PRO A 537 -9.27 -14.74 -0.56
CA PRO A 537 -8.34 -14.49 -1.67
C PRO A 537 -7.47 -13.28 -1.34
N MET A 538 -6.15 -13.43 -1.41
CA MET A 538 -5.19 -12.35 -1.14
C MET A 538 -4.49 -11.90 -2.42
N TYR A 539 -4.22 -10.59 -2.52
CA TYR A 539 -3.43 -9.97 -3.58
C TYR A 539 -2.08 -9.50 -3.01
N MET A 540 -1.14 -9.15 -3.88
CA MET A 540 0.23 -8.77 -3.51
C MET A 540 0.41 -7.25 -3.45
N VAL A 541 1.23 -6.79 -2.51
CA VAL A 541 1.69 -5.40 -2.40
C VAL A 541 3.22 -5.39 -2.30
N LEU A 542 3.85 -4.51 -3.07
CA LEU A 542 5.30 -4.30 -3.12
C LEU A 542 5.55 -2.80 -2.94
N ASN A 543 6.23 -2.37 -1.88
CA ASN A 543 6.51 -0.95 -1.66
C ASN A 543 7.90 -0.72 -1.07
N LEU A 544 8.42 0.49 -1.31
CA LEU A 544 9.57 1.04 -0.61
C LEU A 544 9.11 2.29 0.13
N GLY A 545 8.86 2.19 1.43
CA GLY A 545 8.42 3.32 2.24
C GLY A 545 9.49 3.95 3.11
N MET A 546 9.12 5.00 3.84
CA MET A 546 9.79 5.48 5.05
C MET A 546 8.75 5.85 6.11
N ALA A 547 8.45 4.90 6.98
CA ALA A 547 7.47 5.04 8.05
C ALA A 547 8.16 5.24 9.41
N PRO A 548 8.09 6.41 10.07
CA PRO A 548 8.62 6.64 11.42
C PRO A 548 7.92 5.78 12.48
N SER A 549 6.76 5.22 12.11
CA SER A 549 5.97 4.33 12.93
C SER A 549 6.48 2.88 12.88
N PHE A 550 7.15 2.49 11.79
CA PHE A 550 7.84 1.20 11.63
C PHE A 550 9.25 1.25 12.21
N GLU A 551 10.09 2.18 11.72
CA GLU A 551 11.49 2.36 12.13
C GLU A 551 11.86 3.85 12.14
N ALA A 552 12.78 4.28 13.01
CA ALA A 552 13.25 5.66 13.04
C ALA A 552 14.30 5.93 11.95
N GLN A 553 14.14 7.02 11.20
CA GLN A 553 15.02 7.38 10.07
C GLN A 553 16.35 8.00 10.51
N ASP A 554 17.46 7.39 10.06
CA ASP A 554 18.81 7.95 10.18
C ASP A 554 19.18 8.79 8.94
N PHE A 555 18.62 9.99 8.85
CA PHE A 555 18.87 10.92 7.74
C PHE A 555 20.34 11.37 7.59
N GLU A 556 21.24 11.07 8.53
CA GLU A 556 22.68 11.32 8.36
C GLU A 556 23.35 10.26 7.47
N HIS A 557 22.82 9.03 7.47
CA HIS A 557 23.38 7.88 6.75
C HIS A 557 22.51 7.35 5.61
N LEU A 558 21.23 7.71 5.54
CA LEU A 558 20.36 7.44 4.38
C LEU A 558 20.84 8.23 3.15
N VAL A 559 20.88 7.56 2.00
CA VAL A 559 21.31 8.15 0.72
C VAL A 559 20.14 8.14 -0.25
N PHE A 560 19.91 9.26 -0.94
CA PHE A 560 18.84 9.42 -1.95
C PHE A 560 19.42 9.78 -3.33
N PRO A 561 18.81 9.32 -4.43
CA PRO A 561 17.73 8.33 -4.47
C PRO A 561 18.22 6.93 -4.04
N SER A 562 17.30 6.11 -3.54
CA SER A 562 17.55 4.72 -3.17
C SER A 562 16.55 3.80 -3.86
N GLN A 563 16.90 2.53 -4.06
CA GLN A 563 16.14 1.63 -4.93
C GLN A 563 16.00 0.23 -4.33
N MET A 564 14.77 -0.26 -4.29
CA MET A 564 14.44 -1.66 -4.04
C MET A 564 14.29 -2.36 -5.39
N PHE A 565 14.91 -3.53 -5.53
CA PHE A 565 14.90 -4.30 -6.77
C PHE A 565 14.22 -5.65 -6.55
N ILE A 566 13.36 -6.06 -7.47
CA ILE A 566 12.72 -7.38 -7.46
C ILE A 566 12.97 -8.05 -8.81
N ASP A 567 13.77 -9.11 -8.76
CA ASP A 567 14.22 -9.93 -9.90
C ASP A 567 13.08 -10.81 -10.42
N TYR A 568 12.28 -11.41 -9.53
CA TYR A 568 11.00 -12.03 -9.90
C TYR A 568 9.99 -12.07 -8.75
N VAL A 569 8.72 -12.21 -9.11
CA VAL A 569 7.63 -12.66 -8.24
C VAL A 569 7.09 -13.99 -8.79
N ARG A 570 6.97 -15.02 -7.95
CA ARG A 570 6.42 -16.33 -8.34
C ARG A 570 5.43 -16.85 -7.31
N VAL A 571 4.25 -17.27 -7.77
CA VAL A 571 3.17 -17.84 -6.96
C VAL A 571 2.86 -19.26 -7.42
N TYR A 572 2.90 -20.20 -6.48
CA TYR A 572 2.70 -21.62 -6.72
C TYR A 572 1.51 -22.11 -5.90
N GLN A 573 0.77 -23.10 -6.40
CA GLN A 573 -0.33 -23.72 -5.65
C GLN A 573 -0.17 -25.23 -5.59
N ARG A 574 -0.64 -25.82 -4.48
CA ARG A 574 -0.59 -27.26 -4.25
C ARG A 574 -1.49 -27.97 -5.26
N SER A 575 -1.03 -29.10 -5.77
CA SER A 575 -1.67 -29.84 -6.87
C SER A 575 -3.11 -30.33 -6.63
N ASP A 576 -3.61 -30.30 -5.39
CA ASP A 576 -5.00 -30.62 -5.01
C ASP A 576 -5.90 -29.37 -4.84
N VAL A 577 -5.33 -28.16 -4.89
CA VAL A 577 -6.07 -26.90 -4.91
C VAL A 577 -6.59 -26.64 -6.31
N SER A 578 -7.88 -26.31 -6.44
CA SER A 578 -8.52 -25.98 -7.72
C SER A 578 -9.18 -24.61 -7.66
N ASN A 579 -9.11 -23.86 -8.77
CA ASN A 579 -9.56 -22.46 -8.86
C ASN A 579 -8.92 -21.53 -7.80
N GLY A 580 -7.69 -21.85 -7.37
CA GLY A 580 -7.02 -21.11 -6.31
C GLY A 580 -6.44 -19.76 -6.76
N LEU A 581 -6.30 -19.49 -8.06
CA LEU A 581 -5.83 -18.23 -8.61
C LEU A 581 -7.03 -17.43 -9.13
N THR A 582 -7.75 -16.78 -8.22
CA THR A 582 -8.86 -15.86 -8.54
C THR A 582 -9.13 -14.91 -7.38
N CYS A 583 -9.64 -13.72 -7.70
CA CYS A 583 -10.15 -12.76 -6.72
C CYS A 583 -11.59 -13.04 -6.27
N ASP A 584 -12.32 -13.93 -6.96
CA ASP A 584 -13.74 -14.23 -6.66
C ASP A 584 -14.01 -15.75 -6.47
N PRO A 585 -13.35 -16.41 -5.48
CA PRO A 585 -13.53 -17.83 -5.23
C PRO A 585 -14.93 -18.13 -4.67
N PRO A 586 -15.64 -19.20 -5.08
CA PRO A 586 -17.05 -19.43 -4.71
C PRO A 586 -17.37 -19.50 -3.20
N ARG A 587 -16.37 -19.80 -2.35
CA ARG A 587 -16.53 -19.80 -0.88
C ARG A 587 -16.26 -18.43 -0.23
N TYR A 588 -15.46 -17.58 -0.87
CA TYR A 588 -15.05 -16.26 -0.40
C TYR A 588 -15.15 -15.21 -1.53
N PRO A 589 -16.31 -15.05 -2.18
CA PRO A 589 -16.48 -14.09 -3.27
C PRO A 589 -16.22 -12.66 -2.78
N THR A 590 -15.74 -11.81 -3.67
CA THR A 590 -15.43 -10.39 -3.40
C THR A 590 -15.95 -9.45 -4.49
N ALA A 591 -16.16 -9.91 -5.73
CA ALA A 591 -16.40 -9.04 -6.88
C ALA A 591 -17.68 -8.19 -6.74
N ASP A 592 -18.83 -8.82 -6.49
CA ASP A 592 -20.12 -8.12 -6.27
C ASP A 592 -20.04 -7.11 -5.10
N TYR A 593 -19.34 -7.47 -4.03
CA TYR A 593 -19.22 -6.61 -2.86
C TYR A 593 -18.36 -5.38 -3.16
N ILE A 594 -17.25 -5.54 -3.88
CA ILE A 594 -16.40 -4.42 -4.31
C ILE A 594 -17.16 -3.53 -5.29
N GLU A 595 -17.86 -4.10 -6.27
CA GLU A 595 -18.63 -3.37 -7.29
C GLU A 595 -19.72 -2.50 -6.66
N ARG A 596 -20.51 -3.05 -5.72
CA ARG A 596 -21.56 -2.30 -5.01
C ARG A 596 -21.03 -1.19 -4.09
N HIS A 597 -19.74 -1.21 -3.76
CA HIS A 597 -19.10 -0.27 -2.83
C HIS A 597 -17.98 0.57 -3.45
N LEU A 598 -17.93 0.68 -4.78
CA LEU A 598 -16.80 1.20 -5.54
C LEU A 598 -16.22 2.53 -5.01
N ASN A 599 -17.07 3.44 -4.49
CA ASN A 599 -16.64 4.72 -3.91
C ASN A 599 -15.56 4.56 -2.80
N ALA A 600 -15.63 3.50 -1.99
CA ALA A 600 -14.62 3.20 -0.97
C ALA A 600 -13.29 2.73 -1.57
N TYR A 601 -13.32 2.07 -2.73
CA TYR A 601 -12.15 1.46 -3.39
C TYR A 601 -11.47 2.37 -4.43
N THR A 602 -12.09 3.52 -4.76
CA THR A 602 -11.59 4.48 -5.75
C THR A 602 -11.25 5.85 -5.18
N ASN A 603 -11.39 6.07 -3.86
CA ASN A 603 -11.03 7.35 -3.23
C ASN A 603 -10.23 7.11 -1.92
N PRO A 604 -8.88 7.28 -1.94
CA PRO A 604 -8.03 7.00 -0.79
C PRO A 604 -8.22 8.00 0.36
N ASN A 605 -8.83 9.17 0.10
CA ASN A 605 -9.11 10.19 1.11
C ASN A 605 -10.27 9.80 2.06
N LEU A 606 -10.98 8.71 1.77
CA LEU A 606 -12.07 8.20 2.61
C LEU A 606 -11.48 7.19 3.59
N THR A 607 -11.42 7.57 4.86
CA THR A 607 -10.81 6.76 5.92
C THR A 607 -11.82 5.91 6.69
N THR A 608 -13.13 6.18 6.54
CA THR A 608 -14.21 5.37 7.15
C THR A 608 -15.31 4.99 6.15
N TRP A 609 -15.97 3.87 6.41
CA TRP A 609 -17.11 3.35 5.65
C TRP A 609 -18.27 4.35 5.59
N ALA A 610 -18.47 5.09 6.69
CA ALA A 610 -19.46 6.16 6.76
C ALA A 610 -19.11 7.35 5.86
N GLN A 611 -17.82 7.73 5.72
CA GLN A 611 -17.39 8.75 4.75
C GLN A 611 -17.59 8.28 3.31
N ALA A 612 -17.50 6.97 3.04
CA ALA A 612 -17.84 6.39 1.74
C ALA A 612 -19.36 6.32 1.45
N GLY A 613 -20.20 6.74 2.40
CA GLY A 613 -21.66 6.80 2.25
C GLY A 613 -22.37 5.50 2.62
N TYR A 614 -21.68 4.55 3.24
CA TYR A 614 -22.18 3.22 3.58
C TYR A 614 -22.39 3.06 5.10
N GLN A 615 -23.14 2.04 5.50
CA GLN A 615 -23.44 1.73 6.90
C GLN A 615 -22.83 0.38 7.28
N PHE A 616 -22.42 0.26 8.55
CA PHE A 616 -21.99 -1.03 9.10
C PHE A 616 -23.17 -2.00 9.17
N PRO A 617 -23.01 -3.27 8.77
CA PRO A 617 -23.97 -4.33 9.04
C PRO A 617 -24.27 -4.46 10.54
N LEU A 618 -25.52 -4.71 10.90
CA LEU A 618 -25.90 -4.93 12.30
C LEU A 618 -25.40 -6.30 12.77
N ASN A 619 -24.78 -6.32 13.95
CA ASN A 619 -24.32 -7.53 14.61
C ASN A 619 -25.44 -8.09 15.51
N SER A 620 -25.91 -9.30 15.19
CA SER A 620 -27.04 -9.97 15.86
C SER A 620 -26.87 -10.17 17.36
N LYS A 621 -25.62 -10.26 17.88
CA LYS A 621 -25.34 -10.42 19.31
C LYS A 621 -25.05 -9.10 20.03
N TYR A 622 -24.65 -8.04 19.31
CA TYR A 622 -24.37 -6.72 19.89
C TYR A 622 -25.54 -5.75 19.74
N ASN A 623 -26.08 -5.60 18.52
CA ASN A 623 -27.19 -4.70 18.21
C ASN A 623 -28.56 -5.40 18.35
N GLY A 624 -28.60 -6.71 18.09
CA GLY A 624 -29.84 -7.43 17.79
C GLY A 624 -30.25 -7.25 16.31
N CYS A 625 -31.15 -8.10 15.83
CA CYS A 625 -31.75 -7.98 14.50
C CYS A 625 -33.20 -7.51 14.63
N SER A 626 -33.60 -6.56 13.78
CA SER A 626 -34.93 -5.94 13.71
C SER A 626 -35.89 -6.70 12.80
#